data_AF-A0A834FA17-F1
#
_entry.id   AF-A0A834FA17-F1
#
_cell.length_a   1.000
_cell.length_b   1.000
_cell.length_c   1.000
_cell.angle_alpha   90.00
_cell.angle_beta   90.00
_cell.angle_gamma   90.00
#
_symmetry.space_group_name_H-M   'P 1'
#
loop_
_entity.id
_entity.type
_entity.pdbx_description
1 polymer ?
#
loop_
_entity_poly.entity_id
_entity_poly.type
_entity_poly.pdbx_seq_one_letter_code
_entity_poly.pdbx_strand_id
1 'polypeptide(L)'
;MDFDYALLELRWPHRRPFMRLSVAPSLDDLAGNRIHFSGFDSDRPGELVYRFCAVEEESSDLIYQHCDARPGASGSGVYGRVWDNSLERWERKVIGIFSGHQWLEIDGENRDYNVAVRITPLKFAQICYWLHGNRVDCSHN
;
A
#
# COMPACT_ATOMS: atom_id res chain seq x y z
N MET A 1 7.36 -6.58 11.73
CA MET A 1 7.84 -5.19 11.50
C MET A 1 6.60 -4.42 11.07
N ASP A 2 5.70 -4.11 12.02
CA ASP A 2 4.25 -4.01 11.69
C ASP A 2 3.78 -2.57 11.47
N PHE A 3 4.68 -1.60 11.63
CA PHE A 3 4.40 -0.16 11.63
C PHE A 3 5.39 0.64 10.75
N ASP A 4 5.75 0.14 9.56
CA ASP A 4 6.54 0.93 8.61
C ASP A 4 5.65 1.84 7.73
N TYR A 5 4.92 2.74 8.39
CA TYR A 5 4.13 3.79 7.76
C TYR A 5 3.99 4.98 8.71
N ALA A 6 3.82 6.18 8.15
CA ALA A 6 3.61 7.41 8.90
C ALA A 6 2.60 8.31 8.19
N LEU A 7 1.96 9.20 8.94
CA LEU A 7 1.14 10.28 8.40
C LEU A 7 1.95 11.58 8.41
N LEU A 8 1.98 12.26 7.27
CA LEU A 8 2.61 13.57 7.12
C LEU A 8 1.55 14.60 6.76
N GLU A 9 1.44 15.66 7.56
CA GLU A 9 0.57 16.79 7.27
C GLU A 9 1.33 17.84 6.45
N LEU A 10 0.76 18.24 5.32
CA LEU A 10 1.31 19.32 4.51
C LEU A 10 0.98 20.67 5.15
N ARG A 11 1.97 21.58 5.18
CA ARG A 11 1.75 22.97 5.61
C ARG A 11 0.62 23.66 4.83
N TRP A 12 0.44 23.30 3.56
CA TRP A 12 -0.59 23.84 2.68
C TRP A 12 -1.27 22.71 1.91
N PRO A 13 -2.60 22.77 1.71
CA PRO A 13 -3.32 21.75 0.94
C PRO A 13 -2.89 21.78 -0.53
N HIS A 14 -2.63 20.61 -1.11
CA HIS A 14 -2.47 20.51 -2.56
C HIS A 14 -3.85 20.59 -3.24
N ARG A 15 -3.94 21.25 -4.40
CA ARG A 15 -5.21 21.38 -5.16
C ARG A 15 -5.44 20.26 -6.18
N ARG A 16 -4.56 19.26 -6.21
CA ARG A 16 -4.67 18.12 -7.13
C ARG A 16 -5.59 17.04 -6.56
N PRO A 17 -6.34 16.32 -7.39
CA PRO A 17 -7.00 15.09 -6.97
C PRO A 17 -5.99 14.09 -6.38
N PHE A 18 -6.42 13.31 -5.42
CA PHE A 18 -5.62 12.25 -4.78
C PHE A 18 -6.31 10.89 -4.92
N MET A 19 -5.51 9.81 -4.88
CA MET A 19 -6.05 8.46 -4.82
C MET A 19 -6.66 8.20 -3.44
N ARG A 20 -7.85 7.59 -3.40
CA ARG A 20 -8.51 7.22 -2.15
C ARG A 20 -7.78 6.04 -1.51
N LEU A 21 -7.75 6.02 -0.18
CA LEU A 21 -7.32 4.86 0.60
C LEU A 21 -8.45 3.84 0.69
N SER A 22 -8.11 2.57 0.87
CA SER A 22 -9.03 1.48 1.19
C SER A 22 -8.35 0.48 2.10
N VAL A 23 -9.15 -0.26 2.87
CA VAL A 23 -8.70 -1.54 3.41
C VAL A 23 -8.27 -2.42 2.25
N ALA A 24 -7.12 -3.09 2.40
CA ALA A 24 -6.64 -4.06 1.43
C ALA A 24 -7.61 -5.25 1.37
N PRO A 25 -8.07 -5.62 0.17
CA PRO A 25 -8.86 -6.84 0.01
C PRO A 25 -8.00 -8.07 0.33
N SER A 26 -8.65 -9.22 0.52
CA SER A 26 -7.93 -10.49 0.47
C SER A 26 -7.30 -10.70 -0.92
N LEU A 27 -6.30 -11.57 -1.03
CA LEU A 27 -5.69 -11.87 -2.32
C LEU A 27 -6.73 -12.37 -3.35
N ASP A 28 -7.69 -13.19 -2.92
CA ASP A 28 -8.76 -13.71 -3.77
C ASP A 28 -9.72 -12.62 -4.30
N ASP A 29 -9.86 -11.53 -3.53
CA ASP A 29 -10.70 -10.38 -3.87
C ASP A 29 -9.93 -9.27 -4.62
N LEU A 30 -8.60 -9.41 -4.74
CA LEU A 30 -7.76 -8.45 -5.46
C LEU A 30 -7.80 -8.75 -6.96
N ALA A 31 -8.37 -7.82 -7.74
CA ALA A 31 -8.56 -8.04 -9.18
C ALA A 31 -7.25 -8.42 -9.91
N GLY A 32 -7.17 -9.68 -10.32
CA GLY A 32 -6.04 -10.23 -11.07
C GLY A 32 -4.78 -10.48 -10.25
N ASN A 33 -4.87 -10.51 -8.91
CA ASN A 33 -3.77 -10.72 -7.96
C ASN A 33 -2.57 -9.81 -8.26
N ARG A 34 -2.84 -8.57 -8.69
CA ARG A 34 -1.83 -7.61 -9.13
C ARG A 34 -1.93 -6.32 -8.35
N ILE A 35 -0.76 -5.80 -8.02
CA ILE A 35 -0.59 -4.48 -7.44
C ILE A 35 0.17 -3.57 -8.39
N HIS A 36 0.03 -2.28 -8.13
CA HIS A 36 0.70 -1.22 -8.84
C HIS A 36 1.29 -0.25 -7.81
N PHE A 37 2.43 0.35 -8.14
CA PHE A 37 2.92 1.50 -7.39
C PHE A 37 3.82 2.35 -8.28
N SER A 38 3.98 3.62 -7.89
CA SER A 38 4.93 4.53 -8.50
C SER A 38 5.82 5.13 -7.43
N GLY A 39 7.11 5.19 -7.68
CA GLY A 39 8.12 5.63 -6.70
C GLY A 39 9.34 6.28 -7.35
N PHE A 40 10.21 6.84 -6.52
CA PHE A 40 11.48 7.41 -6.94
C PHE A 40 12.61 6.47 -6.55
N ASP A 41 13.27 5.89 -7.54
CA ASP A 41 14.31 4.91 -7.30
C ASP A 41 15.69 5.54 -7.32
N SER A 42 16.61 4.98 -6.52
CA SER A 42 17.97 5.50 -6.40
C SER A 42 18.78 5.40 -7.69
N ASP A 43 18.44 4.44 -8.56
CA ASP A 43 19.11 4.24 -9.86
C ASP A 43 18.53 5.12 -10.97
N ARG A 44 17.44 5.85 -10.70
CA ARG A 44 16.80 6.82 -11.62
C ARG A 44 16.46 8.13 -10.90
N PRO A 45 17.46 8.91 -10.49
CA PRO A 45 17.25 10.09 -9.66
C PRO A 45 16.40 11.15 -10.38
N GLY A 46 15.35 11.61 -9.72
CA GLY A 46 14.44 12.63 -10.24
C GLY A 46 13.35 12.10 -11.19
N GLU A 47 13.39 10.81 -11.53
CA GLU A 47 12.38 10.17 -12.37
C GLU A 47 11.36 9.39 -11.53
N LEU A 48 10.09 9.57 -11.84
CA LEU A 48 9.02 8.75 -11.26
C LEU A 48 8.91 7.45 -12.07
N VAL A 49 9.14 6.31 -11.42
CA VAL A 49 9.04 5.00 -12.05
C VAL A 49 7.72 4.35 -11.67
N TYR A 50 6.95 3.90 -12.67
CA TYR A 50 5.71 3.16 -12.48
C TYR A 50 5.94 1.66 -12.66
N ARG A 51 5.32 0.85 -11.80
CA ARG A 51 5.47 -0.61 -11.75
C ARG A 51 4.16 -1.33 -11.53
N PHE A 52 4.14 -2.58 -11.95
CA PHE A 52 3.10 -3.53 -11.60
C PHE A 52 3.71 -4.93 -11.50
N CYS A 53 3.24 -5.71 -10.55
CA CYS A 53 3.66 -7.10 -10.35
C CYS A 53 2.52 -7.92 -9.75
N ALA A 54 2.67 -9.24 -9.83
CA ALA A 54 1.80 -10.16 -9.12
C ALA A 54 2.12 -10.12 -7.61
N VAL A 55 1.09 -10.26 -6.80
CA VAL A 55 1.23 -10.58 -5.38
C VAL A 55 1.48 -12.08 -5.28
N GLU A 56 2.51 -12.46 -4.54
CA GLU A 56 2.85 -13.87 -4.32
C GLU A 56 2.09 -14.42 -3.11
N GLU A 57 2.11 -13.67 -2.02
CA GLU A 57 1.47 -14.05 -0.77
C GLU A 57 1.07 -12.79 0.02
N GLU A 58 0.17 -12.95 0.99
CA GLU A 58 -0.13 -11.93 1.98
C GLU A 58 -0.18 -12.54 3.39
N SER A 59 0.23 -11.73 4.37
CA SER A 59 -0.04 -11.99 5.78
C SER A 59 -1.09 -11.00 6.30
N SER A 60 -1.35 -11.01 7.61
CA SER A 60 -2.24 -10.02 8.23
C SER A 60 -1.85 -8.59 7.87
N ASP A 61 -0.55 -8.30 7.93
CA ASP A 61 -0.02 -6.93 7.94
C ASP A 61 0.83 -6.57 6.74
N LEU A 62 1.22 -7.56 5.91
CA LEU A 62 2.16 -7.39 4.82
C LEU A 62 1.67 -8.04 3.52
N ILE A 63 2.03 -7.42 2.40
CA ILE A 63 1.90 -7.97 1.04
C ILE A 63 3.31 -8.34 0.57
N TYR A 64 3.50 -9.58 0.10
CA TYR A 64 4.75 -10.09 -0.42
C TYR A 64 4.70 -10.18 -1.95
N GLN A 65 5.75 -9.68 -2.61
CA GLN A 65 5.78 -9.53 -4.05
C GLN A 65 7.23 -9.46 -4.59
N HIS A 66 7.41 -9.64 -5.90
CA HIS A 66 8.71 -9.50 -6.58
C HIS A 66 8.63 -8.49 -7.74
N CYS A 67 8.65 -7.20 -7.40
CA CYS A 67 8.77 -6.11 -8.34
C CYS A 67 10.25 -5.70 -8.50
N ASP A 68 10.56 -5.01 -9.59
CA ASP A 68 11.88 -4.44 -9.88
C ASP A 68 12.13 -3.12 -9.12
N ALA A 69 11.79 -3.08 -7.84
CA ALA A 69 12.00 -1.91 -6.98
C ALA A 69 13.46 -1.80 -6.50
N ARG A 70 14.01 -0.59 -6.52
CA ARG A 70 15.31 -0.27 -5.92
C ARG A 70 15.14 0.54 -4.63
N PRO A 71 16.20 0.67 -3.82
CA PRO A 71 16.22 1.62 -2.71
C PRO A 71 15.74 3.02 -3.16
N GLY A 72 15.04 3.74 -2.29
CA GLY A 72 14.39 5.01 -2.62
C GLY A 72 12.88 4.91 -2.87
N ALA A 73 12.38 3.74 -3.29
CA ALA A 73 10.95 3.52 -3.52
C ALA A 73 10.12 3.43 -2.22
N SER A 74 10.75 3.36 -1.04
CA SER A 74 10.08 3.30 0.27
C SER A 74 9.11 4.46 0.46
N GLY A 75 7.93 4.17 1.01
CA GLY A 75 6.83 5.13 1.17
C GLY A 75 5.93 5.27 -0.06
N SER A 76 6.23 4.61 -1.18
CA SER A 76 5.36 4.61 -2.36
C SER A 76 4.00 3.99 -2.04
N GLY A 77 2.91 4.64 -2.48
CA GLY A 77 1.57 4.09 -2.34
C GLY A 77 1.39 2.87 -3.25
N VAL A 78 1.07 1.72 -2.65
CA VAL A 78 0.68 0.49 -3.36
C VAL A 78 -0.82 0.50 -3.57
N TYR A 79 -1.26 0.43 -4.82
CA TYR A 79 -2.65 0.50 -5.20
C TYR A 79 -3.09 -0.69 -6.06
N GLY A 80 -4.34 -1.09 -5.87
CA GLY A 80 -5.00 -2.17 -6.57
C GLY A 80 -6.38 -1.76 -7.05
N ARG A 81 -6.98 -2.57 -7.93
CA ARG A 81 -8.39 -2.42 -8.28
C ARG A 81 -9.25 -3.13 -7.24
N VAL A 82 -10.12 -2.37 -6.61
CA VAL A 82 -11.08 -2.83 -5.58
C VAL A 82 -12.49 -2.43 -5.98
N TRP A 83 -13.46 -3.31 -5.70
CA TRP A 83 -14.86 -3.00 -5.93
C TRP A 83 -15.34 -1.98 -4.90
N ASP A 84 -15.86 -0.84 -5.37
CA ASP A 84 -16.47 0.17 -4.50
C ASP A 84 -17.99 -0.04 -4.48
N ASN A 85 -18.52 -0.50 -3.35
CA ASN A 85 -19.95 -0.74 -3.18
C ASN A 85 -20.79 0.54 -3.25
N SER A 86 -20.24 1.70 -2.88
CA SER A 86 -20.98 2.96 -2.92
C SER A 86 -21.11 3.54 -4.33
N LEU A 87 -20.13 3.24 -5.19
CA LEU A 87 -20.09 3.68 -6.58
C LEU A 87 -20.51 2.57 -7.57
N GLU A 88 -20.77 1.37 -7.07
CA GLU A 88 -21.08 0.15 -7.83
C GLU A 88 -20.11 -0.10 -9.00
N ARG A 89 -18.82 0.15 -8.78
CA ARG A 89 -17.79 0.01 -9.83
C ARG A 89 -16.41 -0.29 -9.26
N TRP A 90 -15.54 -0.83 -10.11
CA TRP A 90 -14.12 -1.01 -9.80
C TRP A 90 -13.38 0.33 -9.75
N GLU A 91 -12.71 0.59 -8.63
CA GLU A 91 -11.90 1.78 -8.40
C GLU A 91 -10.45 1.40 -8.13
N ARG A 92 -9.51 2.26 -8.53
CA ARG A 92 -8.12 2.15 -8.07
C ARG A 92 -7.96 2.88 -6.75
N LYS A 93 -7.61 2.14 -5.71
CA LYS A 93 -7.39 2.68 -4.37
C LYS A 93 -6.05 2.25 -3.83
N VAL A 94 -5.44 3.09 -3.01
CA VAL A 94 -4.24 2.73 -2.26
C VAL A 94 -4.65 1.75 -1.16
N ILE A 95 -4.00 0.60 -1.16
CA ILE A 95 -4.26 -0.54 -0.26
C ILE A 95 -3.04 -0.91 0.59
N GLY A 96 -1.90 -0.27 0.33
CA GLY A 96 -0.66 -0.52 1.06
C GLY A 96 0.38 0.58 0.86
N ILE A 97 1.47 0.47 1.62
CA ILE A 97 2.64 1.35 1.55
C ILE A 97 3.86 0.47 1.31
N PHE A 98 4.60 0.72 0.24
CA PHE A 98 5.82 -0.02 -0.06
C PHE A 98 6.88 0.28 1.01
N SER A 99 7.42 -0.76 1.65
CA SER A 99 8.41 -0.64 2.72
C SER A 99 9.83 -0.85 2.18
N GLY A 100 10.06 -1.96 1.47
CA GLY A 100 11.38 -2.27 0.95
C GLY A 100 11.56 -3.74 0.61
N HIS A 101 12.81 -4.22 0.71
CA HIS A 101 13.20 -5.61 0.52
C HIS A 101 13.34 -6.31 1.87
N GLN A 102 12.92 -7.57 1.96
CA GLN A 102 13.01 -8.38 3.16
C GLN A 102 13.39 -9.82 2.79
N TRP A 103 14.44 -10.32 3.46
CA TRP A 103 14.81 -11.72 3.40
C TRP A 103 13.93 -12.53 4.34
N LEU A 104 13.30 -13.57 3.81
CA LEU A 104 12.46 -14.50 4.56
C LEU A 104 12.97 -15.92 4.35
N GLU A 105 13.04 -16.70 5.43
CA GLU A 105 13.30 -18.13 5.35
C GLU A 105 11.96 -18.86 5.21
N ILE A 106 11.76 -19.55 4.09
CA ILE A 106 10.57 -20.35 3.78
C ILE A 106 11.04 -21.75 3.42
N ASP A 107 10.57 -22.76 4.14
CA ASP A 107 10.95 -24.17 3.96
C ASP A 107 12.47 -24.42 3.98
N GLY A 108 13.22 -23.62 4.74
CA GLY A 108 14.69 -23.70 4.83
C GLY A 108 15.44 -22.99 3.68
N GLU A 109 14.73 -22.32 2.79
CA GLU A 109 15.31 -21.46 1.74
C GLU A 109 15.15 -19.98 2.07
N ASN A 110 16.23 -19.21 1.96
CA ASN A 110 16.16 -17.75 2.05
C ASN A 110 15.71 -17.16 0.72
N ARG A 111 14.57 -16.44 0.75
CA ARG A 111 13.99 -15.75 -0.40
C ARG A 111 13.92 -14.25 -0.14
N ASP A 112 14.26 -13.45 -1.15
CA ASP A 112 14.22 -11.99 -1.10
C ASP A 112 12.90 -11.47 -1.66
N TYR A 113 12.06 -10.95 -0.80
CA TYR A 113 10.77 -10.37 -1.16
C TYR A 113 10.80 -8.86 -1.12
N ASN A 114 10.09 -8.23 -2.03
CA ASN A 114 9.58 -6.91 -1.73
C ASN A 114 8.39 -7.01 -0.78
N VAL A 115 8.31 -6.06 0.13
CA VAL A 115 7.26 -6.01 1.15
C VAL A 115 6.56 -4.66 1.11
N ALA A 116 5.23 -4.71 1.18
CA ALA A 116 4.41 -3.55 1.43
C ALA A 116 3.57 -3.74 2.70
N VAL A 117 3.49 -2.71 3.54
CA VAL A 117 2.58 -2.66 4.68
C VAL A 117 1.15 -2.61 4.16
N ARG A 118 0.37 -3.62 4.52
CA ARG A 118 -1.02 -3.78 4.13
C ARG A 118 -1.91 -2.85 4.97
N ILE A 119 -2.83 -2.11 4.33
CA ILE A 119 -3.80 -1.27 5.05
C ILE A 119 -4.91 -2.19 5.58
N THR A 120 -4.77 -2.63 6.83
CA THR A 120 -5.78 -3.42 7.53
C THR A 120 -6.91 -2.53 8.06
N PRO A 121 -8.06 -3.09 8.50
CA PRO A 121 -9.10 -2.30 9.15
C PRO A 121 -8.59 -1.49 10.35
N LEU A 122 -7.70 -2.07 11.16
CA LEU A 122 -7.10 -1.39 12.31
C LEU A 122 -6.20 -0.23 11.88
N LYS A 123 -5.33 -0.44 10.88
CA LYS A 123 -4.46 0.61 10.32
C LYS A 123 -5.28 1.72 9.66
N PHE A 124 -6.35 1.37 8.94
CA PHE A 124 -7.27 2.32 8.33
C PHE A 124 -7.97 3.19 9.39
N ALA A 125 -8.50 2.58 10.44
CA ALA A 125 -9.09 3.30 11.57
C ALA A 125 -8.08 4.20 12.29
N GLN A 126 -6.83 3.74 12.43
CA GLN A 126 -5.74 4.53 13.01
C GLN A 126 -5.38 5.74 12.14
N ILE A 127 -5.27 5.57 10.82
CA ILE A 127 -5.05 6.68 9.89
C ILE A 127 -6.21 7.69 9.96
N CYS A 128 -7.46 7.21 9.99
CA CYS A 128 -8.62 8.09 10.15
C CYS A 128 -8.56 8.87 11.46
N TYR A 129 -8.22 8.21 12.57
CA TYR A 129 -8.07 8.89 13.86
C TYR A 129 -6.98 9.96 13.84
N TRP A 130 -5.85 9.69 13.18
CA TRP A 130 -4.79 10.68 12.99
C TRP A 130 -5.21 11.86 12.11
N LEU A 131 -6.11 11.66 11.15
CA LEU A 131 -6.65 12.72 10.29
C LEU A 131 -7.68 13.61 11.00
N HIS A 132 -8.57 13.03 11.81
CA HIS A 132 -9.71 13.75 12.40
C HIS A 132 -9.53 14.11 13.88
N GLY A 133 -8.55 13.51 14.56
CA GLY A 133 -8.32 13.69 16.00
C GLY A 133 -9.40 13.08 16.89
N ASN A 134 -10.37 12.36 16.33
CA ASN A 134 -11.48 11.76 17.06
C ASN A 134 -11.92 10.41 16.45
N ARG A 135 -12.64 9.59 17.22
CA ARG A 135 -13.11 8.26 16.79
C ARG A 135 -14.49 8.28 16.13
N VAL A 136 -15.27 9.34 16.33
CA VAL A 136 -16.66 9.44 15.86
C VAL A 136 -16.70 9.53 14.34
N ASP A 137 -15.78 10.29 13.74
CA ASP A 137 -15.67 10.42 12.28
C ASP A 137 -15.14 9.14 11.61
N CYS A 138 -14.68 8.16 12.39
CA CYS A 138 -13.99 6.96 11.93
C CYS A 138 -14.77 5.66 12.10
N SER A 139 -16.04 5.74 12.54
CA SER A 139 -16.90 4.56 12.75
C SER A 139 -17.70 4.11 11.53
N HIS A 140 -17.41 4.66 10.35
CA HIS A 140 -18.10 4.31 9.10
C HIS A 140 -17.23 3.37 8.25
N ASN A 141 -17.71 2.13 8.10
CA ASN A 141 -17.19 1.11 7.18
C ASN A 141 -17.46 1.47 5.73
#